data_AF-A0A5N6TG13-F1
#
_entry.id   AF-A0A5N6TG13-F1
#
_cell.length_a   1.000
_cell.length_b   1.000
_cell.length_c   1.000
_cell.angle_alpha   90.00
_cell.angle_beta   90.00
_cell.angle_gamma   90.00
#
_symmetry.space_group_name_H-M   'P 1'
#
loop_
_entity.id
_entity.type
_entity.pdbx_description
1 polymer ?
#
loop_
_entity_poly.entity_id
_entity_poly.type
_entity_poly.pdbx_seq_one_letter_code
_entity_poly.pdbx_strand_id
1 'polypeptide(L)'
;MGDSFGFVDDNKPNRLWRAIFKDEAWLQTAIDYGAEPVLIGAHLDEIVAQTGRKQPVYIVLRTNDFSGDTFHDGLEPLRQSLRKRHYYNKRSHEVILPKISWRNGANEKITIPKIILNVRDIVSGAETLVLPGKKIRELFEQTAFTSKYSFFQYRKIQTLESRDIFGIGGTVSGLGALTPICGFNLHTASQKWQVLFAEPNCRNLTPYYEGKKGVPHTILGWRG
;
A
#
# COMPACT_ATOMS: atom_id res chain seq x y z
N MET A 1 -22.19 -10.73 23.56
CA MET A 1 -20.88 -11.41 23.66
C MET A 1 -19.84 -10.42 23.16
N GLY A 2 -19.02 -9.89 24.07
CA GLY A 2 -18.01 -8.90 23.74
C GLY A 2 -16.84 -9.57 23.05
N ASP A 3 -16.48 -9.08 21.84
CA ASP A 3 -15.19 -9.37 21.26
C ASP A 3 -14.12 -8.79 22.20
N SER A 4 -13.56 -9.63 23.06
CA SER A 4 -12.31 -9.31 23.75
C SER A 4 -11.22 -9.27 22.68
N PHE A 5 -11.02 -8.08 22.09
CA PHE A 5 -9.88 -7.80 21.25
C PHE A 5 -8.64 -7.86 22.15
N GLY A 6 -8.09 -9.06 22.32
CA GLY A 6 -6.95 -9.38 23.19
C GLY A 6 -5.64 -8.75 22.70
N PHE A 7 -5.58 -7.42 22.67
CA PHE A 7 -4.39 -6.69 22.31
C PHE A 7 -3.83 -6.00 23.55
N VAL A 8 -2.69 -6.49 24.01
CA VAL A 8 -1.70 -5.66 24.69
C VAL A 8 -1.06 -4.81 23.58
N ASP A 9 -1.53 -3.56 23.46
CA ASP A 9 -1.25 -2.65 22.35
C ASP A 9 0.06 -1.87 22.54
N ASP A 10 1.13 -2.53 22.97
CA ASP A 10 2.39 -1.86 23.32
C ASP A 10 3.38 -1.76 22.16
N ASN A 11 3.22 -2.56 21.11
CA ASN A 11 4.13 -2.57 19.96
C ASN A 11 3.60 -1.66 18.83
N LYS A 12 3.79 -0.34 18.98
CA LYS A 12 3.40 0.71 18.01
C LYS A 12 3.74 0.37 16.54
N PRO A 13 4.94 -0.16 16.19
CA PRO A 13 5.27 -0.56 14.82
C PRO A 13 4.27 -1.51 14.16
N ASN A 14 3.63 -2.40 14.93
CA ASN A 14 2.77 -3.45 14.39
C ASN A 14 1.32 -3.00 14.20
N ARG A 15 0.94 -1.83 14.72
CA ARG A 15 -0.46 -1.37 14.75
C ARG A 15 -1.05 -1.22 13.35
N LEU A 16 -0.27 -0.71 12.39
CA LEU A 16 -0.74 -0.52 11.02
C LEU A 16 -1.17 -1.86 10.39
N TRP A 17 -0.27 -2.84 10.40
CA TRP A 17 -0.53 -4.16 9.82
C TRP A 17 -1.64 -4.90 10.57
N ARG A 18 -1.64 -4.85 11.91
CA ARG A 18 -2.70 -5.45 12.74
C ARG A 18 -4.05 -4.76 12.63
N ALA A 19 -4.13 -3.54 12.10
CA ALA A 19 -5.39 -2.88 11.79
C ALA A 19 -6.08 -3.50 10.55
N ILE A 20 -5.30 -4.16 9.69
CA ILE A 20 -5.75 -4.77 8.44
C ILE A 20 -5.90 -6.28 8.59
N PHE A 21 -4.87 -6.93 9.12
CA PHE A 21 -4.77 -8.38 9.25
C PHE A 21 -5.14 -8.83 10.66
N LYS A 22 -5.78 -10.01 10.76
CA LYS A 22 -6.14 -10.63 12.05
C LYS A 22 -4.95 -11.39 12.67
N ASP A 23 -4.07 -11.89 11.82
CA ASP A 23 -2.84 -12.62 12.12
C ASP A 23 -1.80 -12.32 11.03
N GLU A 24 -0.60 -12.87 11.17
CA GLU A 24 0.50 -12.64 10.22
C GLU A 24 0.65 -13.78 9.19
N ALA A 25 -0.29 -14.73 9.14
CA ALA A 25 -0.11 -15.99 8.40
C ALA A 25 0.08 -15.77 6.89
N TRP A 26 -0.84 -15.03 6.25
CA TRP A 26 -0.73 -14.73 4.82
C TRP A 26 0.51 -13.89 4.48
N LEU A 27 0.87 -12.96 5.37
CA LEU A 27 2.06 -12.12 5.20
C LEU A 27 3.33 -12.97 5.25
N GLN A 28 3.36 -13.97 6.13
CA GLN A 28 4.47 -14.90 6.21
C GLN A 28 4.54 -15.80 4.97
N THR A 29 3.41 -16.33 4.50
CA THR A 29 3.35 -17.08 3.24
C THR A 29 3.87 -16.24 2.05
N ALA A 30 3.49 -14.97 1.96
CA ALA A 30 4.00 -14.09 0.92
C ALA A 30 5.53 -13.90 1.02
N ILE A 31 6.07 -13.75 2.22
CA ILE A 31 7.54 -13.70 2.43
C ILE A 31 8.20 -15.01 2.00
N ASP A 32 7.59 -16.15 2.30
CA ASP A 32 8.13 -17.46 1.96
C ASP A 32 8.20 -17.68 0.43
N TYR A 33 7.34 -16.99 -0.33
CA TYR A 33 7.43 -16.88 -1.80
C TYR A 33 8.51 -15.88 -2.29
N GLY A 34 9.22 -15.23 -1.38
CA GLY A 34 10.20 -14.19 -1.70
C GLY A 34 9.57 -12.82 -2.00
N ALA A 35 8.28 -12.63 -1.71
CA ALA A 35 7.63 -11.33 -1.86
C ALA A 35 8.03 -10.36 -0.73
N GLU A 36 7.88 -9.07 -0.98
CA GLU A 36 8.09 -8.04 0.04
C GLU A 36 6.88 -7.09 0.18
N PRO A 37 5.83 -7.52 0.92
CA PRO A 37 4.58 -6.77 1.01
C PRO A 37 4.78 -5.36 1.56
N VAL A 38 4.14 -4.38 0.92
CA VAL A 38 4.19 -2.97 1.28
C VAL A 38 2.80 -2.34 1.22
N LEU A 39 2.49 -1.54 2.25
CA LEU A 39 1.32 -0.67 2.29
C LEU A 39 1.73 0.72 1.86
N ILE A 40 0.93 1.36 0.99
CA ILE A 40 1.18 2.71 0.48
C ILE A 40 -0.09 3.55 0.64
N GLY A 41 0.02 4.75 1.22
CA GLY A 41 -1.09 5.70 1.37
C GLY A 41 -0.71 6.94 2.20
N ALA A 42 -1.48 8.01 2.10
CA ALA A 42 -1.13 9.30 2.72
C ALA A 42 -1.20 9.31 4.26
N HIS A 43 -2.15 8.55 4.82
CA HIS A 43 -2.60 8.67 6.21
C HIS A 43 -2.34 7.39 7.04
N LEU A 44 -1.27 6.66 6.75
CA LEU A 44 -0.94 5.39 7.46
C LEU A 44 -0.68 5.61 8.96
N ASP A 45 -0.07 6.72 9.31
CA ASP A 45 0.21 7.20 10.65
C ASP A 45 -1.06 7.52 11.45
N GLU A 46 -2.14 7.96 10.81
CA GLU A 46 -3.43 8.17 11.49
C GLU A 46 -4.07 6.86 11.98
N ILE A 47 -3.76 5.73 11.32
CA ILE A 47 -4.17 4.40 11.77
C ILE A 47 -3.38 4.02 13.04
N VAL A 48 -2.07 4.28 13.05
CA VAL A 48 -1.19 3.99 14.21
C VAL A 48 -1.52 4.87 15.40
N ALA A 49 -1.81 6.15 15.14
CA ALA A 49 -2.19 7.15 16.14
C ALA A 49 -3.65 6.99 16.62
N GLN A 50 -4.44 6.13 15.97
CA GLN A 50 -5.79 5.77 16.41
C GLN A 50 -6.71 6.99 16.55
N THR A 51 -6.52 7.98 15.67
CA THR A 51 -7.14 9.31 15.76
C THR A 51 -8.66 9.29 15.54
N GLY A 52 -9.21 8.16 15.11
CA GLY A 52 -10.64 8.01 14.84
C GLY A 52 -11.14 8.83 13.66
N ARG A 53 -10.26 9.14 12.69
CA ARG A 53 -10.52 9.86 11.43
C ARG A 53 -11.92 9.53 10.90
N LYS A 54 -12.67 10.58 10.53
CA LYS A 54 -14.02 10.44 9.97
C LYS A 54 -13.98 9.89 8.54
N GLN A 55 -13.02 10.37 7.74
CA GLN A 55 -12.85 9.95 6.36
C GLN A 55 -12.16 8.58 6.29
N PRO A 56 -12.50 7.73 5.30
CA PRO A 56 -11.78 6.50 5.06
C PRO A 56 -10.31 6.77 4.73
N VAL A 57 -9.43 5.83 5.10
CA VAL A 57 -8.03 5.82 4.68
C VAL A 57 -7.91 4.90 3.47
N TYR A 58 -7.46 5.44 2.34
CA TYR A 58 -7.17 4.67 1.13
C TYR A 58 -5.73 4.16 1.18
N ILE A 59 -5.55 2.85 0.95
CA ILE A 59 -4.26 2.18 1.01
C ILE A 59 -4.16 1.24 -0.18
N VAL A 60 -2.99 1.17 -0.80
CA VAL A 60 -2.63 0.10 -1.73
C VAL A 60 -1.76 -0.91 -1.01
N LEU A 61 -2.12 -2.20 -1.11
CA LEU A 61 -1.24 -3.31 -0.76
C LEU A 61 -0.58 -3.82 -2.04
N ARG A 62 0.74 -3.70 -2.11
CA ARG A 62 1.58 -4.37 -3.12
C ARG A 62 2.29 -5.53 -2.47
N THR A 63 2.31 -6.68 -3.12
CA THR A 63 3.07 -7.85 -2.65
C THR A 63 4.54 -7.73 -3.02
N ASN A 64 4.84 -7.04 -4.13
CA ASN A 64 6.19 -7.03 -4.72
C ASN A 64 6.71 -8.45 -4.97
N ASP A 65 5.80 -9.31 -5.40
CA ASP A 65 6.05 -10.70 -5.71
C ASP A 65 6.42 -10.84 -7.20
N PHE A 66 7.68 -11.18 -7.46
CA PHE A 66 8.17 -11.39 -8.83
C PHE A 66 7.95 -12.81 -9.35
N SER A 67 7.71 -13.80 -8.49
CA SER A 67 7.38 -15.17 -8.94
C SER A 67 5.92 -15.25 -9.39
N GLY A 68 5.06 -14.40 -8.82
CA GLY A 68 3.63 -14.37 -9.09
C GLY A 68 2.85 -15.38 -8.25
N ASP A 69 3.48 -16.02 -7.27
CA ASP A 69 2.86 -17.04 -6.42
C ASP A 69 1.67 -16.48 -5.61
N THR A 70 1.78 -15.25 -5.10
CA THR A 70 0.67 -14.54 -4.43
C THR A 70 -0.52 -14.31 -5.36
N PHE A 71 -0.29 -14.13 -6.66
CA PHE A 71 -1.36 -14.07 -7.65
C PHE A 71 -1.95 -15.45 -7.95
N HIS A 72 -1.11 -16.49 -8.04
CA HIS A 72 -1.55 -17.87 -8.27
C HIS A 72 -2.37 -18.46 -7.13
N ASP A 73 -2.00 -18.18 -5.87
CA ASP A 73 -2.81 -18.50 -4.68
C ASP A 73 -4.16 -17.76 -4.67
N GLY A 74 -4.21 -16.64 -5.37
CA GLY A 74 -5.39 -15.82 -5.54
C GLY A 74 -5.78 -15.06 -4.28
N LEU A 75 -6.99 -14.50 -4.33
CA LEU A 75 -7.44 -13.52 -3.34
C LEU A 75 -7.95 -14.15 -2.02
N GLU A 76 -8.38 -15.41 -2.05
CA GLU A 76 -9.09 -15.99 -0.91
C GLU A 76 -8.20 -16.18 0.33
N PRO A 77 -6.95 -16.67 0.22
CA PRO A 77 -6.02 -16.72 1.36
C PRO A 77 -5.82 -15.34 1.99
N LEU A 78 -5.64 -14.29 1.17
CA LEU A 78 -5.56 -12.92 1.66
C LEU A 78 -6.81 -12.56 2.44
N ARG A 79 -8.01 -12.75 1.87
CA ARG A 79 -9.28 -12.42 2.54
C ARG A 79 -9.46 -13.13 3.88
N GLN A 80 -9.07 -14.40 3.96
CA GLN A 80 -9.15 -15.16 5.20
C GLN A 80 -8.23 -14.59 6.28
N SER A 81 -7.08 -14.02 5.94
CA SER A 81 -6.15 -13.36 6.88
C SER A 81 -6.59 -11.96 7.32
N LEU A 82 -7.51 -11.32 6.60
CA LEU A 82 -8.00 -9.98 6.96
C LEU A 82 -8.87 -10.01 8.22
N ARG A 83 -8.97 -8.87 8.89
CA ARG A 83 -9.91 -8.69 9.99
C ARG A 83 -11.35 -9.01 9.56
N LYS A 84 -12.14 -9.48 10.53
CA LYS A 84 -13.55 -9.83 10.32
C LYS A 84 -14.37 -8.64 9.85
N ARG A 85 -15.53 -8.93 9.23
CA ARG A 85 -16.51 -7.94 8.73
C ARG A 85 -16.00 -7.08 7.56
N HIS A 86 -14.92 -7.51 6.90
CA HIS A 86 -14.50 -6.90 5.65
C HIS A 86 -15.45 -7.26 4.51
N TYR A 87 -15.48 -6.42 3.48
CA TYR A 87 -16.22 -6.66 2.24
C TYR A 87 -15.31 -6.45 1.04
N TYR A 88 -15.36 -7.36 0.07
CA TYR A 88 -14.58 -7.25 -1.16
C TYR A 88 -15.43 -6.74 -2.33
N ASN A 89 -14.99 -5.64 -2.93
CA ASN A 89 -15.55 -5.09 -4.15
C ASN A 89 -14.80 -5.64 -5.37
N LYS A 90 -15.42 -6.60 -6.07
CA LYS A 90 -14.86 -7.23 -7.28
C LYS A 90 -14.58 -6.25 -8.41
N ARG A 91 -15.33 -5.14 -8.52
CA ARG A 91 -15.19 -4.18 -9.62
C ARG A 91 -13.96 -3.30 -9.48
N SER A 92 -13.64 -2.88 -8.26
CA SER A 92 -12.47 -2.03 -7.99
C SER A 92 -11.26 -2.79 -7.46
N HIS A 93 -11.42 -4.09 -7.16
CA HIS A 93 -10.43 -4.90 -6.45
C HIS A 93 -10.03 -4.28 -5.11
N GLU A 94 -11.01 -3.77 -4.37
CA GLU A 94 -10.82 -3.12 -3.08
C GLU A 94 -11.50 -3.93 -1.97
N VAL A 95 -10.78 -4.13 -0.87
CA VAL A 95 -11.34 -4.63 0.38
C VAL A 95 -11.65 -3.46 1.31
N ILE A 96 -12.89 -3.42 1.79
CA ILE A 96 -13.38 -2.42 2.72
C ILE A 96 -13.36 -3.02 4.12
N LEU A 97 -12.50 -2.48 4.98
CA LEU A 97 -12.44 -2.79 6.41
C LEU A 97 -13.23 -1.71 7.16
N PRO A 98 -14.26 -2.09 7.96
CA PRO A 98 -15.10 -1.10 8.63
C PRO A 98 -14.32 -0.38 9.74
N LYS A 99 -14.80 0.81 10.11
CA LYS A 99 -14.36 1.52 11.30
C LYS A 99 -14.62 0.64 12.53
N ILE A 100 -13.63 0.52 13.41
CA ILE A 100 -13.74 -0.27 14.64
C ILE A 100 -13.27 0.55 15.84
N SER A 101 -13.89 0.31 16.99
CA SER A 101 -13.51 0.92 18.25
C SER A 101 -13.55 -0.13 19.37
N TRP A 102 -12.61 -0.05 20.29
CA TRP A 102 -12.58 -0.86 21.50
C TRP A 102 -11.92 -0.05 22.62
N ARG A 103 -11.87 -0.62 23.84
CA ARG A 103 -11.10 -0.03 24.94
C ARG A 103 -9.86 -0.87 25.24
N ASN A 104 -8.73 -0.21 25.50
CA ASN A 104 -7.49 -0.89 25.91
C ASN A 104 -7.47 -1.23 27.41
N GLY A 105 -6.38 -1.81 27.90
CA GLY A 105 -6.18 -2.13 29.32
C GLY A 105 -6.20 -0.91 30.24
N ALA A 106 -5.89 0.28 29.72
CA ALA A 106 -6.00 1.56 30.44
C ALA A 106 -7.41 2.18 30.34
N ASN A 107 -8.39 1.44 29.82
CA ASN A 107 -9.77 1.88 29.59
C ASN A 107 -9.89 3.06 28.59
N GLU A 108 -8.89 3.34 27.78
CA GLU A 108 -8.93 4.38 26.75
C GLU A 108 -9.65 3.88 25.49
N LYS A 109 -10.48 4.73 24.89
CA LYS A 109 -11.18 4.38 23.64
C LYS A 109 -10.23 4.48 22.47
N ILE A 110 -9.86 3.33 21.91
CA ILE A 110 -9.11 3.21 20.68
C ILE A 110 -10.07 3.19 19.50
N THR A 111 -9.75 3.90 18.42
CA THR A 111 -10.55 3.89 17.19
C THR A 111 -9.67 3.81 15.95
N ILE A 112 -9.90 2.77 15.15
CA ILE A 112 -9.28 2.62 13.83
C ILE A 112 -10.29 3.11 12.79
N PRO A 113 -9.89 4.01 11.87
CA PRO A 113 -10.79 4.50 10.83
C PRO A 113 -11.18 3.39 9.85
N LYS A 114 -12.19 3.65 9.03
CA LYS A 114 -12.51 2.78 7.89
C LYS A 114 -11.30 2.73 6.95
N ILE A 115 -10.87 1.54 6.54
CA ILE A 115 -9.77 1.35 5.58
C ILE A 115 -10.35 0.84 4.27
N ILE A 116 -9.91 1.42 3.16
CA ILE A 116 -10.14 0.91 1.81
C ILE A 116 -8.80 0.41 1.30
N LEU A 117 -8.64 -0.90 1.22
CA LEU A 117 -7.42 -1.58 0.84
C LEU A 117 -7.53 -2.03 -0.63
N ASN A 118 -6.79 -1.41 -1.53
CA ASN A 118 -6.65 -1.91 -2.89
C ASN A 118 -5.72 -3.12 -2.90
N VAL A 119 -6.22 -4.23 -3.45
CA VAL A 119 -5.53 -5.54 -3.51
C VAL A 119 -5.40 -6.01 -4.96
N ARG A 120 -5.46 -5.08 -5.93
CA ARG A 120 -5.47 -5.41 -7.35
C ARG A 120 -4.20 -6.16 -7.78
N ASP A 121 -3.08 -5.89 -7.13
CA ASP A 121 -1.81 -6.59 -7.35
C ASP A 121 -1.96 -8.11 -7.25
N ILE A 122 -2.50 -8.56 -6.10
CA ILE A 122 -2.77 -9.98 -5.80
C ILE A 122 -3.80 -10.58 -6.77
N VAL A 123 -4.71 -9.78 -7.32
CA VAL A 123 -5.75 -10.29 -8.23
C VAL A 123 -5.28 -10.36 -9.69
N SER A 124 -4.28 -9.55 -10.07
CA SER A 124 -3.89 -9.39 -11.48
C SER A 124 -2.45 -9.80 -11.78
N GLY A 125 -1.60 -10.00 -10.78
CA GLY A 125 -0.18 -10.34 -10.97
C GLY A 125 0.58 -9.30 -11.78
N ALA A 126 0.09 -8.05 -11.82
CA ALA A 126 0.56 -7.04 -12.75
C ALA A 126 1.72 -6.22 -12.15
N GLU A 127 2.85 -6.19 -12.86
CA GLU A 127 3.99 -5.33 -12.50
C GLU A 127 3.57 -3.86 -12.36
N THR A 128 2.69 -3.39 -13.26
CA THR A 128 2.08 -2.05 -13.20
C THR A 128 0.65 -2.11 -12.71
N LEU A 129 0.36 -1.35 -11.65
CA LEU A 129 -0.97 -1.27 -11.06
C LEU A 129 -1.85 -0.27 -11.82
N VAL A 130 -2.85 -0.75 -12.55
CA VAL A 130 -3.79 0.11 -13.26
C VAL A 130 -4.83 0.68 -12.30
N LEU A 131 -4.78 2.00 -12.05
CA LEU A 131 -5.69 2.73 -11.17
C LEU A 131 -6.16 4.04 -11.82
N PRO A 132 -7.43 4.45 -11.65
CA PRO A 132 -7.86 5.79 -12.05
C PRO A 132 -7.01 6.86 -11.38
N GLY A 133 -6.66 7.96 -12.06
CA GLY A 133 -5.79 9.00 -11.50
C GLY A 133 -6.34 9.64 -10.24
N LYS A 134 -7.67 9.68 -10.09
CA LYS A 134 -8.31 10.08 -8.82
C LYS A 134 -7.88 9.18 -7.64
N LYS A 135 -7.77 7.87 -7.85
CA LYS A 135 -7.30 6.91 -6.84
C LYS A 135 -5.81 7.02 -6.58
N ILE A 136 -5.01 7.27 -7.61
CA ILE A 136 -3.58 7.54 -7.45
C ILE A 136 -3.40 8.79 -6.57
N ARG A 137 -4.16 9.86 -6.84
CA ARG A 137 -4.14 11.08 -6.01
C ARG A 137 -4.59 10.84 -4.57
N GLU A 138 -5.49 9.91 -4.28
CA GLU A 138 -5.87 9.53 -2.90
C GLU A 138 -4.72 8.92 -2.09
N LEU A 139 -3.62 8.49 -2.74
CA LEU A 139 -2.40 8.03 -2.05
C LEU A 139 -1.57 9.18 -1.48
N PHE A 140 -1.91 10.44 -1.78
CA PHE A 140 -1.13 11.61 -1.40
C PHE A 140 -1.90 12.56 -0.49
N GLU A 141 -1.19 13.13 0.48
CA GLU A 141 -1.63 14.33 1.15
C GLU A 141 -1.55 15.49 0.16
N GLN A 142 -2.69 16.10 -0.15
CA GLN A 142 -2.80 16.99 -1.31
C GLN A 142 -1.96 18.27 -1.16
N THR A 143 -1.84 18.78 0.07
CA THR A 143 -1.14 20.02 0.41
C THR A 143 0.38 19.84 0.39
N ALA A 144 0.87 18.78 1.03
CA ALA A 144 2.30 18.49 1.14
C ALA A 144 2.84 17.71 -0.07
N PHE A 145 1.96 17.13 -0.88
CA PHE A 145 2.29 16.22 -1.98
C PHE A 145 3.20 15.06 -1.54
N THR A 146 2.94 14.54 -0.36
CA THR A 146 3.65 13.39 0.22
C THR A 146 2.75 12.17 0.31
N SER A 147 3.31 10.99 0.11
CA SER A 147 2.68 9.73 0.48
C SER A 147 3.44 9.09 1.64
N LYS A 148 2.95 7.98 2.15
CA LYS A 148 3.67 7.17 3.14
C LYS A 148 3.62 5.72 2.74
N TYR A 149 4.63 4.96 3.18
CA TYR A 149 4.67 3.53 2.96
C TYR A 149 5.24 2.80 4.17
N SER A 150 4.92 1.51 4.29
CA SER A 150 5.50 0.63 5.30
C SER A 150 5.61 -0.77 4.72
N PHE A 151 6.81 -1.34 4.77
CA PHE A 151 7.04 -2.74 4.41
C PHE A 151 6.71 -3.64 5.60
N PHE A 152 6.28 -4.88 5.34
CA PHE A 152 5.94 -5.79 6.42
C PHE A 152 7.17 -6.27 7.21
N GLN A 153 8.28 -6.51 6.52
CA GLN A 153 9.57 -6.85 7.17
C GLN A 153 10.19 -5.61 7.86
N TYR A 154 9.95 -4.41 7.31
CA TYR A 154 10.40 -3.12 7.87
C TYR A 154 9.20 -2.25 8.27
N ARG A 155 8.59 -2.59 9.42
CA ARG A 155 7.31 -2.03 9.89
C ARG A 155 7.34 -0.55 10.27
N LYS A 156 8.44 0.15 10.02
CA LYS A 156 8.52 1.61 10.15
C LYS A 156 7.73 2.25 9.02
N ILE A 157 6.92 3.27 9.35
CA ILE A 157 6.30 4.12 8.34
C ILE A 157 7.35 5.10 7.84
N GLN A 158 7.51 5.16 6.52
CA GLN A 158 8.41 6.05 5.81
C GLN A 158 7.59 7.04 4.98
N THR A 159 8.12 8.25 4.80
CA THR A 159 7.51 9.27 3.94
C THR A 159 8.08 9.14 2.53
N LEU A 160 7.19 9.13 1.54
CA LEU A 160 7.54 9.23 0.13
C LEU A 160 7.42 10.69 -0.31
N GLU A 161 8.56 11.27 -0.68
CA GLU A 161 8.68 12.66 -1.12
C GLU A 161 8.65 12.78 -2.64
N SER A 162 8.39 13.97 -3.17
CA SER A 162 8.30 14.25 -4.60
C SER A 162 9.52 13.81 -5.42
N ARG A 163 10.73 13.91 -4.84
CA ARG A 163 11.99 13.49 -5.48
C ARG A 163 12.07 11.98 -5.76
N ASP A 164 11.31 11.18 -5.04
CA ASP A 164 11.30 9.72 -5.14
C ASP A 164 10.16 9.21 -6.03
N ILE A 165 9.43 10.15 -6.65
CA ILE A 165 8.27 9.89 -7.49
C ILE A 165 8.56 10.45 -8.87
N PHE A 166 8.38 9.61 -9.88
CA PHE A 166 8.63 9.97 -11.26
C PHE A 166 7.33 9.92 -12.03
N GLY A 167 7.09 10.90 -12.89
CA GLY A 167 6.00 10.94 -13.87
C GLY A 167 6.56 11.19 -15.26
N ILE A 168 5.70 11.56 -16.22
CA ILE A 168 6.17 11.91 -17.56
C ILE A 168 7.14 13.10 -17.48
N GLY A 169 8.35 12.91 -18.02
CA GLY A 169 9.37 13.97 -18.08
C GLY A 169 10.27 14.11 -16.84
N GLY A 170 10.16 13.25 -15.82
CA GLY A 170 11.09 13.25 -14.68
C GLY A 170 10.40 13.16 -13.33
N THR A 171 11.06 13.69 -12.29
CA THR A 171 10.48 13.83 -10.95
C THR A 171 9.20 14.66 -10.98
N VAL A 172 8.17 14.21 -10.28
CA VAL A 172 6.91 14.97 -10.23
C VAL A 172 7.03 16.19 -9.32
N SER A 173 6.44 17.30 -9.75
CA SER A 173 6.36 18.55 -8.96
C SER A 173 4.96 18.81 -8.38
N GLY A 174 3.98 17.96 -8.68
CA GLY A 174 2.63 18.07 -8.15
C GLY A 174 1.69 16.97 -8.63
N LEU A 175 0.48 16.94 -8.07
CA LEU A 175 -0.52 15.87 -8.28
C LEU A 175 -0.94 15.65 -9.73
N GLY A 176 -0.93 16.72 -10.54
CA GLY A 176 -1.26 16.63 -11.98
C GLY A 176 -0.24 15.84 -12.79
N ALA A 177 1.01 15.76 -12.31
CA ALA A 177 2.09 15.04 -12.97
C ALA A 177 2.10 13.52 -12.64
N LEU A 178 1.20 13.05 -11.77
CA LEU A 178 1.01 11.62 -11.47
C LEU A 178 0.29 10.86 -12.60
N THR A 179 -0.28 11.59 -13.56
CA THR A 179 -1.06 11.03 -14.67
C THR A 179 -0.38 11.29 -16.00
N PRO A 180 -0.53 10.40 -16.99
CA PRO A 180 -1.27 9.13 -16.97
C PRO A 180 -0.47 7.96 -16.37
N ILE A 181 0.80 8.16 -16.03
CA ILE A 181 1.67 7.14 -15.43
C ILE A 181 2.62 7.78 -14.41
N CYS A 182 2.91 7.06 -13.34
CA CYS A 182 3.94 7.41 -12.40
C CYS A 182 4.57 6.17 -11.76
N GLY A 183 5.77 6.35 -11.21
CA GLY A 183 6.57 5.30 -10.58
C GLY A 183 7.12 5.79 -9.26
N PHE A 184 6.98 4.97 -8.22
CA PHE A 184 7.46 5.27 -6.87
C PHE A 184 8.70 4.45 -6.61
N ASN A 185 9.78 5.13 -6.23
CA ASN A 185 10.98 4.49 -5.73
C ASN A 185 10.85 4.36 -4.21
N LEU A 186 10.63 3.13 -3.74
CA LEU A 186 10.53 2.82 -2.32
C LEU A 186 11.84 2.20 -1.84
N HIS A 187 12.18 2.45 -0.58
CA HIS A 187 13.47 2.04 -0.04
C HIS A 187 13.30 1.27 1.27
N THR A 188 14.06 0.19 1.39
CA THR A 188 14.38 -0.48 2.65
C THR A 188 15.85 -0.24 2.98
N ALA A 189 16.32 -0.77 4.12
CA ALA A 189 17.72 -0.64 4.49
C ALA A 189 18.67 -1.36 3.49
N SER A 190 18.18 -2.41 2.83
CA SER A 190 18.98 -3.29 1.97
C SER A 190 18.58 -3.24 0.49
N GLN A 191 17.37 -2.77 0.16
CA GLN A 191 16.81 -2.93 -1.17
C GLN A 191 16.02 -1.70 -1.62
N LYS A 192 15.98 -1.52 -2.95
CA LYS A 192 15.14 -0.55 -3.63
C LYS A 192 14.02 -1.27 -4.38
N TRP A 193 12.82 -0.76 -4.23
CA TRP A 193 11.61 -1.28 -4.87
C TRP A 193 11.00 -0.23 -5.78
N GLN A 194 10.40 -0.69 -6.88
CA GLN A 194 9.69 0.16 -7.81
C GLN A 194 8.24 -0.26 -7.91
N VAL A 195 7.36 0.70 -7.69
CA VAL A 195 5.92 0.49 -7.82
C VAL A 195 5.39 1.42 -8.89
N LEU A 196 4.78 0.85 -9.93
CA LEU A 196 4.27 1.60 -11.06
C LEU A 196 2.75 1.70 -10.99
N PHE A 197 2.24 2.89 -11.27
CA PHE A 197 0.82 3.18 -11.36
C PHE A 197 0.52 3.79 -12.72
N ALA A 198 -0.52 3.30 -13.38
CA ALA A 198 -0.97 3.85 -14.66
C ALA A 198 -2.48 4.03 -14.69
N GLU A 199 -2.96 5.06 -15.37
CA GLU A 199 -4.37 5.25 -15.64
C GLU A 199 -4.90 4.20 -16.64
N PRO A 200 -6.21 3.86 -16.57
CA PRO A 200 -6.86 3.10 -17.62
C PRO A 200 -6.64 3.78 -18.98
N ASN A 201 -6.23 3.03 -19.99
CA ASN A 201 -5.90 3.51 -21.33
C ASN A 201 -4.64 4.38 -21.44
N CYS A 202 -3.75 4.35 -20.45
CA CYS A 202 -2.40 4.89 -20.62
C CYS A 202 -1.75 4.24 -21.86
N ARG A 203 -1.24 5.07 -22.77
CA ARG A 203 -0.54 4.59 -23.98
C ARG A 203 0.73 3.84 -23.58
N ASN A 204 1.26 3.04 -24.51
CA ASN A 204 2.54 2.35 -24.30
C ASN A 204 3.67 3.38 -24.14
N LEU A 205 3.99 3.67 -22.89
CA LEU A 205 5.07 4.57 -22.50
C LEU A 205 6.25 3.70 -22.05
N THR A 206 7.42 3.97 -22.61
CA THR A 206 8.62 3.19 -22.31
C THR A 206 9.36 3.83 -21.14
N PRO A 207 9.56 3.14 -20.00
CA PRO A 207 10.38 3.67 -18.92
C PRO A 207 11.82 3.83 -19.39
N TYR A 208 12.48 4.91 -18.97
CA TYR A 208 13.93 5.03 -19.09
C TYR A 208 14.55 5.12 -17.70
N TYR A 209 15.77 4.59 -17.61
CA TYR A 209 16.38 4.28 -16.33
C TYR A 209 17.73 4.95 -16.15
N GLU A 210 18.10 5.15 -14.89
CA GLU A 210 19.48 5.43 -14.49
C GLU A 210 20.30 4.14 -14.49
N GLY A 211 21.55 4.23 -14.97
CA GLY A 211 22.55 3.17 -14.83
C GLY A 211 22.94 2.42 -16.11
N LYS A 212 23.84 1.46 -15.96
CA LYS A 212 24.32 0.56 -17.02
C LYS A 212 23.40 -0.64 -17.17
N LYS A 213 23.24 -1.13 -18.41
CA LYS A 213 22.49 -2.35 -18.74
C LYS A 213 22.90 -3.51 -17.81
N GLY A 214 21.95 -4.09 -17.07
CA GLY A 214 22.18 -5.25 -16.20
C GLY A 214 22.35 -4.98 -14.70
N VAL A 215 22.06 -3.77 -14.20
CA VAL A 215 22.07 -3.39 -12.78
C VAL A 215 20.65 -2.93 -12.39
N PRO A 216 20.13 -3.22 -11.17
CA PRO A 216 18.80 -2.77 -10.76
C PRO A 216 18.61 -1.28 -11.02
N HIS A 217 17.62 -1.00 -11.86
CA HIS A 217 17.50 0.24 -12.60
C HIS A 217 16.56 1.22 -11.88
N THR A 218 16.98 2.46 -11.61
CA THR A 218 16.07 3.52 -11.13
C THR A 218 15.26 4.07 -12.31
N ILE A 219 13.93 4.03 -12.28
CA ILE A 219 13.11 4.73 -13.27
C ILE A 219 13.29 6.22 -13.05
N LEU A 220 13.73 6.91 -14.11
CA LEU A 220 13.90 8.36 -14.16
C LEU A 220 12.75 9.04 -14.90
N GLY A 221 11.86 8.28 -15.52
CA GLY A 221 10.70 8.80 -16.23
C GLY A 221 10.26 7.87 -17.35
N TRP A 222 9.43 8.40 -18.25
CA TRP A 222 8.88 7.69 -19.40
C TRP A 222 9.12 8.47 -20.69
N ARG A 223 9.26 7.73 -21.79
CA ARG A 223 9.29 8.25 -23.17
C ARG A 223 8.04 7.78 -23.92
N GLY A 224 7.49 8.68 -24.73
CA GLY A 224 6.40 8.40 -25.66
C GLY A 224 6.88 8.33 -27.11
#